data_AF-A0A1Q4GKX8-F1
#
_entry.id   AF-A0A1Q4GKX8-F1
#
_cell.length_a   1.000
_cell.length_b   1.000
_cell.length_c   1.000
_cell.angle_alpha   90.00
_cell.angle_beta   90.00
_cell.angle_gamma   90.00
#
_symmetry.space_group_name_H-M   'P 1'
#
loop_
_entity.id
_entity.type
_entity.pdbx_description
1 polymer ?
#
loop_
_entity_poly.entity_id
_entity_poly.type
_entity_poly.pdbx_seq_one_letter_code
_entity_poly.pdbx_strand_id
1 'polypeptide(L)' 'MPWYNGDYPPSYKNQPVNIREKATEIANALLEEGAEEGIAIATGLKKAREHFKKVKEENRK' A
#
# COMPACT_ATOMS: atom_id res chain seq x y z
N MET A 1 5.73 -10.40 9.12
CA MET A 1 6.40 -9.28 9.82
C MET A 1 5.81 -7.99 9.28
N PRO A 2 5.41 -7.03 10.12
CA PRO A 2 5.03 -5.71 9.63
C PRO A 2 6.28 -5.02 9.06
N TRP A 3 6.21 -4.53 7.83
CA TRP A 3 7.33 -3.80 7.21
C TRP A 3 7.45 -2.42 7.88
N TYR A 4 8.66 -2.07 8.33
CA TYR A 4 8.92 -0.86 9.08
C TYR A 4 9.84 0.10 8.31
N ASN A 5 9.58 1.41 8.46
CA ASN A 5 10.45 2.53 8.09
C ASN A 5 11.32 2.32 6.84
N GLY A 6 10.68 2.17 5.68
CA GLY A 6 11.35 2.13 4.38
C GLY A 6 11.63 0.72 3.85
N ASP A 7 11.35 -0.31 4.64
CA ASP A 7 11.25 -1.67 4.11
C ASP A 7 9.88 -1.88 3.46
N TYR A 8 9.82 -2.62 2.37
CA TYR A 8 8.58 -2.89 1.65
C TYR A 8 8.67 -4.17 0.81
N PRO A 9 7.53 -4.80 0.52
CA PRO A 9 7.46 -5.94 -0.39
C PRO A 9 8.18 -5.66 -1.71
N PRO A 10 8.84 -6.66 -2.32
CA PRO A 10 9.44 -6.54 -3.66
C PRO A 10 8.44 -6.02 -4.70
N SER A 11 7.17 -6.37 -4.55
CA SER A 11 6.04 -5.90 -5.36
C SER A 11 5.87 -4.37 -5.37
N TYR A 12 6.39 -3.66 -4.36
CA TYR A 12 6.24 -2.20 -4.21
C TYR A 12 7.43 -1.43 -4.76
N LYS A 13 8.55 -2.09 -5.10
CA LYS A 13 9.79 -1.40 -5.49
C LYS A 13 9.62 -0.46 -6.70
N ASN A 14 8.71 -0.79 -7.62
CA ASN A 14 8.47 -0.02 -8.84
C ASN A 14 7.35 1.03 -8.67
N GLN A 15 6.87 1.24 -7.45
CA GLN A 15 5.76 2.15 -7.17
C GLN A 15 6.29 3.49 -6.61
N PRO A 16 5.59 4.60 -6.89
CA PRO A 16 5.88 5.90 -6.28
C PRO A 16 5.96 5.85 -4.75
N VAL A 17 6.80 6.70 -4.16
CA VAL A 17 7.08 6.72 -2.70
C VAL A 17 5.80 6.85 -1.86
N ASN A 18 4.91 7.74 -2.25
CA ASN A 18 3.61 7.95 -1.61
C ASN A 18 2.71 6.70 -1.67
N ILE A 19 2.74 5.96 -2.78
CA ILE A 19 1.93 4.75 -2.96
C ILE A 19 2.49 3.60 -2.12
N ARG A 20 3.81 3.39 -2.12
CA ARG A 20 4.44 2.31 -1.33
C ARG A 20 4.27 2.52 0.17
N GLU A 21 4.35 3.76 0.68
CA GLU A 21 4.16 4.07 2.09
C GLU A 21 2.72 3.75 2.52
N LYS A 22 1.73 4.24 1.78
CA LYS A 22 0.32 3.95 2.06
C LYS A 22 -0.02 2.47 1.88
N ALA A 23 0.55 1.81 0.88
CA ALA A 23 0.32 0.39 0.65
C ALA A 23 0.87 -0.46 1.82
N THR A 24 2.03 -0.08 2.34
CA THR A 24 2.69 -0.75 3.47
C THR A 24 1.89 -0.59 4.75
N GLU A 25 1.37 0.61 5.03
CA GLU A 25 0.47 0.88 6.16
C GLU A 25 -0.76 -0.04 6.13
N ILE A 26 -1.42 -0.15 4.96
CA ILE A 26 -2.62 -0.98 4.80
C ILE A 26 -2.27 -2.46 4.89
N ALA A 27 -1.15 -2.89 4.30
CA ALA A 27 -0.72 -4.28 4.35
C ALA A 27 -0.33 -4.69 5.78
N ASN A 28 0.31 -3.81 6.56
CA ASN A 28 0.60 -4.05 7.97
C ASN A 28 -0.68 -4.23 8.79
N ALA A 29 -1.69 -3.39 8.59
CA ALA A 29 -2.98 -3.54 9.26
C ALA A 29 -3.65 -4.89 8.93
N LEU A 30 -3.62 -5.29 7.66
CA LEU A 30 -4.14 -6.59 7.23
C LEU A 30 -3.36 -7.77 7.83
N LEU A 31 -2.04 -7.66 7.94
CA LEU A 31 -1.20 -8.68 8.59
C LEU A 31 -1.52 -8.79 10.09
N GLU A 32 -1.77 -7.67 10.77
CA GLU A 32 -2.20 -7.67 12.18
C GLU A 32 -3.58 -8.31 12.37
N GLU A 33 -4.49 -8.15 11.40
CA GLU A 33 -5.78 -8.85 11.35
C GLU A 33 -5.65 -10.36 11.07
N GLY A 34 -4.45 -10.85 10.73
CA GLY A 34 -4.18 -12.24 10.42
C GLY A 34 -4.40 -12.61 8.95
N ALA A 35 -4.44 -11.62 8.05
CA ALA A 35 -4.47 -11.87 6.62
C ALA A 35 -3.15 -12.45 6.12
N GLU A 36 -3.22 -13.26 5.07
CA GLU A 36 -2.03 -13.82 4.42
C GLU A 36 -1.17 -12.72 3.79
N GLU A 37 0.15 -12.84 3.90
CA GLU A 37 1.11 -11.85 3.42
C GLU A 37 0.89 -11.48 1.95
N GLY A 38 0.71 -12.46 1.06
CA GLY A 38 0.44 -12.20 -0.36
C GLY A 38 -0.84 -11.39 -0.59
N ILE A 39 -1.90 -11.69 0.17
CA ILE A 39 -3.19 -11.01 0.10
C ILE A 39 -3.06 -9.58 0.65
N ALA A 40 -2.39 -9.42 1.79
CA ALA A 40 -2.14 -8.13 2.41
C ALA A 40 -1.35 -7.20 1.47
N ILE A 41 -0.31 -7.72 0.82
CA ILE A 41 0.53 -6.98 -0.13
C ILE A 41 -0.31 -6.52 -1.33
N ALA A 42 -1.05 -7.43 -1.97
CA ALA A 42 -1.85 -7.11 -3.15
C ALA A 42 -2.97 -6.11 -2.82
N THR A 43 -3.64 -6.32 -1.70
CA THR A 43 -4.76 -5.48 -1.25
C THR A 43 -4.29 -4.09 -0.84
N GLY A 44 -3.20 -4.00 -0.07
CA GLY A 44 -2.60 -2.73 0.33
C GLY A 44 -2.24 -1.87 -0.86
N LEU A 45 -1.61 -2.48 -1.88
CA LEU A 45 -1.21 -1.76 -3.08
C LEU A 45 -2.40 -1.32 -3.96
N LYS A 46 -3.44 -2.15 -4.06
CA LYS A 46 -4.67 -1.80 -4.77
C LYS A 46 -5.34 -0.60 -4.11
N LYS A 47 -5.58 -0.65 -2.80
CA LYS A 47 -6.21 0.43 -2.04
C LYS A 47 -5.39 1.73 -2.07
N ALA A 48 -4.07 1.63 -1.94
CA ALA A 48 -3.19 2.78 -2.05
C ALA A 48 -3.30 3.47 -3.42
N ARG A 49 -3.26 2.69 -4.52
CA ARG A 49 -3.44 3.24 -5.87
C ARG A 49 -4.79 3.92 -6.06
N GLU A 50 -5.87 3.32 -5.57
CA GLU A 50 -7.21 3.90 -5.66
C GLU A 50 -7.33 5.23 -4.90
N HIS A 51 -6.72 5.31 -3.71
CA HIS A 51 -6.69 6.54 -2.92
C HIS A 51 -6.03 7.69 -3.68
N PHE A 52 -4.80 7.49 -4.19
CA PHE A 52 -4.10 8.53 -4.94
C PHE A 52 -4.71 8.83 -6.31
N LYS A 53 -5.35 7.84 -6.94
CA LYS A 53 -6.09 8.06 -8.19
C LYS A 53 -7.26 9.02 -7.96
N LYS A 54 -8.06 8.81 -6.91
CA LYS A 54 -9.16 9.71 -6.54
C LYS A 54 -8.66 11.11 -6.21
N VAL A 55 -7.61 11.23 -5.41
CA VAL A 55 -7.01 12.54 -5.03
C VAL A 55 -6.51 13.31 -6.26
N LYS A 56 -5.94 12.63 -7.26
CA LYS A 56 -5.49 13.26 -8.52
C LYS A 56 -6.67 13.75 -9.37
N GLU A 57 -7.80 13.06 -9.31
CA GLU A 57 -9.00 13.37 -10.08
C GLU A 57 -9.79 14.52 -9.44
N GLU A 58 -9.82 14.59 -8.09
CA GLU A 58 -10.39 15.72 -7.33
C GLU A 58 -9.57 17.01 -7.48
N ASN A 59 -8.23 16.95 -7.48
CA ASN A 59 -7.39 18.13 -7.69
C ASN A 59 -7.43 18.70 -9.12
N ARG A 60 -8.14 18.05 -10.04
CA ARG A 60 -8.25 18.49 -11.44
C ARG A 60 -9.58 19.19 -11.75
N LYS A 61 -10.45 19.35 -10.76
CA LYS A 61 -11.70 20.12 -10.82
C LYS A 61 -11.52 21.47 -10.15
#